data_AF-A0A3M8DX44-F1
#
_entry.id   AF-A0A3M8DX44-F1
#
_cell.length_a   1.000
_cell.length_b   1.000
_cell.length_c   1.000
_cell.angle_alpha   90.00
_cell.angle_beta   90.00
_cell.angle_gamma   90.00
#
_symmetry.space_group_name_H-M   'P 1'
#
loop_
_entity.id
_entity.type
_entity.pdbx_description
1 polymer ?
#
loop_
_entity_poly.entity_id
_entity_poly.type
_entity_poly.pdbx_seq_one_letter_code
_entity_poly.pdbx_strand_id
1 'polypeptide(L)'
;MDNPKSLNDYAYLFMKDKISEEYYVKKHPTNSKKLSWPETKDIFKNSALAFQYLRTFKTPGYRRKALSESMGMNATQLEYLFKSGTTTATDLLRDTNRRFDPNLLARYAIVHRSTYSIANAVHISSQWDFHVFDHLGECTITSKELTQIATVKEDEAWSINGYILTMKGQGDVYLRIEKKAGIVVVDLMNPSKGTFDSISSVLLSIRQNWYFLELPSFVIGHMFYVFISGAEQGELISFIKSQFGGRPCFKLTTIYSGSK
;
A
#
# COMPACT_ATOMS: atom_id res chain seq x y z
N MET A 1 -7.31 -6.09 33.77
CA MET A 1 -5.98 -6.07 33.15
C MET A 1 -5.23 -4.94 33.81
N ASP A 2 -4.36 -5.28 34.76
CA ASP A 2 -3.59 -4.32 35.53
C ASP A 2 -2.43 -3.80 34.66
N ASN A 3 -2.42 -2.48 34.46
CA ASN A 3 -1.46 -1.64 33.72
C ASN A 3 -0.70 -2.26 32.52
N PRO A 4 -0.98 -1.84 31.26
CA PRO A 4 -0.23 -2.26 30.07
C PRO A 4 1.28 -1.97 30.20
N LYS A 5 2.12 -2.94 29.81
CA LYS A 5 3.59 -2.92 30.01
C LYS A 5 4.35 -2.53 28.74
N SER A 6 3.69 -2.52 27.58
CA SER A 6 4.27 -2.22 26.28
C SER A 6 3.31 -1.44 25.39
N LEU A 7 3.82 -0.79 24.33
CA LEU A 7 2.99 -0.12 23.32
C LEU A 7 2.07 -1.11 22.59
N ASN A 8 2.53 -2.35 22.39
CA ASN A 8 1.69 -3.45 21.89
C ASN A 8 0.46 -3.69 22.79
N ASP A 9 0.65 -3.73 24.11
CA ASP A 9 -0.48 -3.91 25.04
C ASP A 9 -1.48 -2.76 24.94
N TYR A 10 -1.00 -1.52 24.82
CA TYR A 10 -1.87 -0.37 24.58
C TYR A 10 -2.63 -0.52 23.26
N ALA A 11 -2.00 -0.94 22.17
CA ALA A 11 -2.68 -1.17 20.89
C ALA A 11 -3.76 -2.25 20.99
N TYR A 12 -3.51 -3.36 21.71
CA TYR A 12 -4.52 -4.40 21.94
C TYR A 12 -5.68 -3.93 22.79
N LEU A 13 -5.44 -3.11 23.82
CA LEU A 13 -6.50 -2.51 24.61
C LEU A 13 -7.33 -1.53 23.76
N PHE A 14 -6.66 -0.75 22.90
CA PHE A 14 -7.32 0.17 21.98
C PHE A 14 -8.23 -0.60 21.01
N MET A 15 -7.72 -1.61 20.31
CA MET A 15 -8.49 -2.46 19.38
C MET A 15 -9.70 -3.17 20.00
N LYS A 16 -9.73 -3.33 21.33
CA LYS A 16 -10.83 -3.95 22.09
C LYS A 16 -11.77 -2.92 22.72
N ASP A 17 -11.66 -1.65 22.31
CA ASP A 17 -12.41 -0.51 22.85
C ASP A 17 -12.30 -0.37 24.38
N LYS A 18 -11.16 -0.82 24.96
CA LYS A 18 -10.92 -0.73 26.42
C LYS A 18 -10.28 0.59 26.84
N ILE A 19 -9.68 1.30 25.90
CA ILE A 19 -9.14 2.66 26.10
C ILE A 19 -9.60 3.54 24.95
N SER A 20 -9.76 4.83 25.20
CA SER A 20 -10.14 5.78 24.15
C SER A 20 -9.00 6.04 23.16
N GLU A 21 -9.37 6.53 21.98
CA GLU A 21 -8.40 6.98 20.96
C GLU A 21 -7.47 8.06 21.53
N GLU A 22 -8.02 9.06 22.23
CA GLU A 22 -7.23 10.15 22.80
C GLU A 22 -6.22 9.62 23.84
N TYR A 23 -6.62 8.62 24.62
CA TYR A 23 -5.73 8.00 25.58
C TYR A 23 -4.63 7.19 24.89
N TYR A 24 -4.97 6.39 23.88
CA TYR A 24 -4.00 5.62 23.10
C TYR A 24 -2.98 6.53 22.41
N VAL A 25 -3.43 7.58 21.71
CA VAL A 25 -2.56 8.52 20.98
C VAL A 25 -1.60 9.24 21.94
N LYS A 26 -2.06 9.68 23.12
CA LYS A 26 -1.23 10.37 24.12
C LYS A 26 -0.10 9.52 24.71
N LYS A 27 -0.15 8.20 24.59
CA LYS A 27 0.94 7.31 25.02
C LYS A 27 2.13 7.28 24.07
N HIS A 28 1.98 7.88 22.89
CA HIS A 28 2.99 7.89 21.86
C HIS A 28 3.63 9.27 21.71
N PRO A 29 4.94 9.34 21.43
CA PRO A 29 5.60 10.62 21.19
C PRO A 29 4.99 11.32 19.97
N THR A 30 4.75 12.62 20.08
CA THR A 30 4.34 13.47 18.96
C THR A 30 5.58 13.94 18.20
N ASN A 31 6.19 13.07 17.38
CA ASN A 31 7.28 13.46 16.50
C ASN A 31 6.97 13.05 15.06
N SER A 32 6.68 14.00 14.17
CA SER A 32 6.38 13.71 12.76
C SER A 32 7.62 13.39 11.90
N LYS A 33 8.84 13.57 12.43
CA LYS A 33 10.10 13.22 11.76
C LYS A 33 10.59 11.81 12.10
N LYS A 34 9.98 11.13 13.08
CA LYS A 34 10.30 9.76 13.48
C LYS A 34 9.01 8.94 13.55
N LEU A 35 9.13 7.61 13.57
CA LEU A 35 7.98 6.75 13.83
C LEU A 35 7.53 6.96 15.28
N SER A 36 6.24 7.24 15.46
CA SER A 36 5.63 7.46 16.78
C SER A 36 5.06 6.16 17.36
N TRP A 37 4.61 5.25 16.51
CA TRP A 37 3.88 4.00 16.76
C TRP A 37 4.66 2.82 16.16
N PRO A 38 5.85 2.50 16.71
CA PRO A 38 6.70 1.45 16.17
C PRO A 38 6.03 0.07 16.13
N GLU A 39 5.03 -0.17 16.98
CA GLU A 39 4.24 -1.40 17.03
C GLU A 39 3.35 -1.64 15.80
N THR A 40 3.02 -0.57 15.05
CA THR A 40 2.16 -0.68 13.85
C THR A 40 2.71 -1.68 12.84
N LYS A 41 4.03 -1.74 12.66
CA LYS A 41 4.67 -2.68 11.74
C LYS A 41 4.37 -4.14 12.07
N ASP A 42 4.26 -4.50 13.35
CA ASP A 42 3.95 -5.86 13.77
C ASP A 42 2.47 -6.18 13.64
N ILE A 43 1.59 -5.23 13.99
CA ILE A 43 0.13 -5.36 13.84
C ILE A 43 -0.22 -5.62 12.36
N PHE A 44 0.43 -4.90 11.44
CA PHE A 44 0.15 -4.97 10.01
C PHE A 44 0.65 -6.26 9.32
N LYS A 45 1.38 -7.13 10.02
CA LYS A 45 1.72 -8.47 9.51
C LYS A 45 0.47 -9.36 9.38
N ASN A 46 -0.58 -9.07 10.14
CA ASN A 46 -1.86 -9.77 10.11
C ASN A 46 -2.96 -8.83 9.61
N SER A 47 -3.49 -9.07 8.41
CA SER A 47 -4.48 -8.19 7.79
C SER A 47 -5.77 -8.00 8.60
N ALA A 48 -6.22 -9.04 9.32
CA ALA A 48 -7.43 -8.94 10.15
C ALA A 48 -7.19 -8.02 11.36
N LEU A 49 -6.03 -8.16 12.01
CA LEU A 49 -5.63 -7.25 13.09
C LEU A 49 -5.40 -5.83 12.56
N ALA A 50 -4.76 -5.68 11.41
CA ALA A 50 -4.55 -4.38 10.77
C ALA A 50 -5.87 -3.65 10.48
N PHE A 51 -6.85 -4.37 9.92
CA PHE A 51 -8.17 -3.81 9.67
C PHE A 51 -8.90 -3.45 10.96
N GLN A 52 -8.85 -4.31 11.98
CA GLN A 52 -9.41 -4.02 13.30
C GLN A 52 -8.77 -2.79 13.93
N TYR A 53 -7.45 -2.66 13.83
CA TYR A 53 -6.72 -1.50 14.31
C TYR A 53 -7.16 -0.23 13.60
N LEU A 54 -7.20 -0.25 12.26
CA LEU A 54 -7.62 0.90 11.47
C LEU A 54 -9.08 1.31 11.74
N ARG A 55 -10.03 0.37 11.84
CA ARG A 55 -11.45 0.71 12.12
C ARG A 55 -11.70 1.28 13.51
N THR A 56 -10.81 1.02 14.46
CA THR A 56 -10.95 1.50 15.85
C THR A 56 -10.74 3.02 15.92
N PHE A 57 -9.90 3.56 15.03
CA PHE A 57 -9.73 5.00 14.93
C PHE A 57 -10.98 5.67 14.33
N LYS A 58 -11.50 6.65 15.06
CA LYS A 58 -12.55 7.57 14.62
C LYS A 58 -11.98 8.68 13.75
N THR A 59 -10.75 9.11 14.04
CA THR A 59 -10.11 10.24 13.36
C THR A 59 -9.32 9.78 12.13
N PRO A 60 -9.64 10.27 10.91
CA PRO A 60 -8.94 9.89 9.69
C PRO A 60 -7.42 10.17 9.72
N GLY A 61 -7.00 11.28 10.35
CA GLY A 61 -5.58 11.64 10.48
C GLY A 61 -4.74 10.60 11.20
N TYR A 62 -5.30 10.00 12.26
CA TYR A 62 -4.64 8.95 13.02
C TYR A 62 -4.58 7.62 12.25
N ARG A 63 -5.59 7.30 11.44
CA ARG A 63 -5.53 6.14 10.52
C ARG A 63 -4.46 6.31 9.46
N ARG A 64 -4.36 7.49 8.84
CA ARG A 64 -3.28 7.80 7.91
C ARG A 64 -1.92 7.65 8.60
N LYS A 65 -1.76 8.21 9.80
CA LYS A 65 -0.53 8.01 10.56
C LYS A 65 -0.16 6.53 10.77
N ALA A 66 -1.11 5.69 11.20
CA ALA A 66 -0.90 4.25 11.31
C ALA A 66 -0.44 3.59 10.00
N LEU A 67 -1.09 3.93 8.87
CA LEU A 67 -0.74 3.38 7.56
C LEU A 67 0.70 3.74 7.18
N SER A 68 1.07 5.01 7.26
CA SER A 68 2.42 5.46 6.91
C SER A 68 3.48 4.82 7.79
N GLU A 69 3.23 4.76 9.09
CA GLU A 69 4.20 4.19 10.01
C GLU A 69 4.36 2.67 9.88
N SER A 70 3.30 1.95 9.48
CA SER A 70 3.37 0.52 9.16
C SER A 70 4.35 0.22 8.02
N MET A 71 4.50 1.16 7.08
CA MET A 71 5.46 1.11 5.97
C MET A 71 6.81 1.75 6.31
N GLY A 72 7.00 2.23 7.54
CA GLY A 72 8.19 2.97 7.95
C GLY A 72 8.33 4.33 7.28
N MET A 73 7.22 4.92 6.81
CA MET A 73 7.19 6.22 6.14
C MET A 73 6.96 7.35 7.15
N ASN A 74 7.78 8.40 7.06
CA ASN A 74 7.61 9.66 7.80
C ASN A 74 7.17 10.81 6.88
N ALA A 75 6.96 12.00 7.45
CA ALA A 75 6.53 13.17 6.69
C ALA A 75 7.47 13.54 5.53
N THR A 76 8.79 13.39 5.72
CA THR A 76 9.80 13.70 4.68
C THR A 76 9.69 12.73 3.49
N GLN A 77 9.44 11.45 3.74
CA GLN A 77 9.22 10.47 2.67
C GLN A 77 7.93 10.73 1.91
N LEU A 78 6.85 11.12 2.60
CA LEU A 78 5.60 11.52 1.95
C LEU A 78 5.76 12.81 1.14
N GLU A 79 6.49 13.78 1.66
CA GLU A 79 6.82 15.03 0.98
C GLU A 79 7.49 14.76 -0.37
N TYR A 80 8.49 13.88 -0.36
CA TYR A 80 9.20 13.43 -1.55
C TYR A 80 8.27 12.70 -2.54
N LEU A 81 7.51 11.69 -2.09
CA LEU A 81 6.63 10.89 -2.94
C LEU A 81 5.52 11.72 -3.59
N PHE A 82 4.90 12.61 -2.83
CA PHE A 82 3.78 13.41 -3.33
C PHE A 82 4.22 14.68 -4.06
N LYS A 83 5.51 15.05 -3.96
CA LYS A 83 6.04 16.35 -4.39
C LYS A 83 5.22 17.51 -3.80
N SER A 84 4.78 17.32 -2.56
CA SER A 84 3.99 18.30 -1.81
C SER A 84 4.89 19.10 -0.88
N GLY A 85 4.43 20.23 -0.36
CA GLY A 85 5.17 20.94 0.70
C GLY A 85 5.10 20.24 2.06
N THR A 86 6.10 20.50 2.91
CA THR A 86 6.23 19.92 4.27
C THR A 86 4.95 20.02 5.11
N THR A 87 4.21 21.14 5.02
CA THR A 87 2.95 21.35 5.74
C THR A 87 1.91 20.31 5.33
N THR A 88 1.71 20.11 4.02
CA THR A 88 0.75 19.13 3.50
C THR A 88 1.11 17.71 3.92
N ALA A 89 2.40 17.34 3.82
CA ALA A 89 2.87 16.02 4.24
C ALA A 89 2.71 15.79 5.75
N THR A 90 2.95 16.82 6.56
CA THR A 90 2.77 16.76 8.02
C THR A 90 1.29 16.69 8.39
N ASP A 91 0.44 17.45 7.70
CA ASP A 91 -1.01 17.46 7.91
C ASP A 91 -1.63 16.09 7.61
N LEU A 92 -1.14 15.37 6.60
CA LEU A 92 -1.60 14.00 6.31
C LEU A 92 -1.45 13.05 7.51
N LEU A 93 -0.48 13.32 8.39
CA LEU A 93 -0.13 12.50 9.55
C LEU A 93 -0.65 13.04 10.89
N ARG A 94 -1.50 14.06 10.87
CA ARG A 94 -2.05 14.69 12.07
C ARG A 94 -3.57 14.78 12.02
N ASP A 95 -4.15 14.94 13.19
CA ASP A 95 -5.54 15.38 13.30
C ASP A 95 -5.61 16.86 12.92
N THR A 96 -6.31 17.15 11.83
CA THR A 96 -6.40 18.49 11.26
C THR A 96 -7.78 18.69 10.65
N ASN A 97 -8.33 19.90 10.81
CA ASN A 97 -9.58 20.33 10.17
C ASN A 97 -9.36 20.74 8.70
N ARG A 98 -8.11 20.73 8.22
CA ARG A 98 -7.79 21.06 6.83
C ARG A 98 -8.44 20.03 5.91
N ARG A 99 -9.15 20.53 4.90
CA ARG A 99 -9.62 19.69 3.78
C ARG A 99 -8.44 19.36 2.88
N PHE A 100 -8.23 18.08 2.63
CA PHE A 100 -7.30 17.63 1.60
C PHE A 100 -8.00 17.56 0.26
N ASP A 101 -7.22 17.81 -0.78
CA ASP A 101 -7.63 17.55 -2.15
C ASP A 101 -7.93 16.04 -2.35
N PRO A 102 -9.02 15.66 -3.04
CA PRO A 102 -9.36 14.26 -3.26
C PRO A 102 -8.29 13.47 -4.00
N ASN A 103 -7.61 14.07 -4.99
CA ASN A 103 -6.52 13.43 -5.72
C ASN A 103 -5.34 13.13 -4.79
N LEU A 104 -4.99 14.05 -3.88
CA LEU A 104 -3.95 13.79 -2.88
C LEU A 104 -4.29 12.59 -1.98
N LEU A 105 -5.53 12.50 -1.49
CA LEU A 105 -5.95 11.38 -0.64
C LEU A 105 -6.05 10.06 -1.41
N ALA A 106 -6.42 10.11 -2.68
CA ALA A 106 -6.38 8.94 -3.57
C ALA A 106 -4.95 8.43 -3.77
N ARG A 107 -4.01 9.32 -4.12
CA ARG A 107 -2.58 8.98 -4.21
C ARG A 107 -2.07 8.42 -2.89
N TYR A 108 -2.47 9.00 -1.77
CA TYR A 108 -2.14 8.51 -0.45
C TYR A 108 -2.64 7.08 -0.23
N ALA A 109 -3.92 6.80 -0.52
CA ALA A 109 -4.51 5.48 -0.36
C ALA A 109 -3.81 4.43 -1.23
N ILE A 110 -3.44 4.79 -2.48
CA ILE A 110 -2.68 3.95 -3.40
C ILE A 110 -1.29 3.63 -2.86
N VAL A 111 -0.54 4.62 -2.37
CA VAL A 111 0.79 4.39 -1.77
C VAL A 111 0.74 3.30 -0.71
N HIS A 112 -0.31 3.31 0.12
CA HIS A 112 -0.49 2.43 1.27
C HIS A 112 -1.37 1.20 1.01
N ARG A 113 -1.71 0.88 -0.25
CA ARG A 113 -2.53 -0.30 -0.64
C ARG A 113 -3.87 -0.37 0.11
N SER A 114 -4.56 0.76 0.24
CA SER A 114 -5.81 0.89 0.99
C SER A 114 -6.93 1.48 0.14
N THR A 115 -8.17 1.38 0.61
CA THR A 115 -9.34 2.01 -0.02
C THR A 115 -9.37 3.52 0.25
N TYR A 116 -10.16 4.26 -0.53
CA TYR A 116 -10.31 5.70 -0.31
C TYR A 116 -10.94 6.00 1.06
N SER A 117 -11.90 5.16 1.47
CA SER A 117 -12.60 5.29 2.75
C SER A 117 -11.65 5.17 3.95
N ILE A 118 -10.66 4.27 3.91
CA ILE A 118 -9.65 4.13 4.96
C ILE A 118 -8.88 5.44 5.18
N ALA A 119 -8.50 6.12 4.09
CA ALA A 119 -7.74 7.36 4.14
C ALA A 119 -8.58 8.61 4.51
N ASN A 120 -9.88 8.62 4.19
CA ASN A 120 -10.70 9.84 4.21
C ASN A 120 -11.95 9.78 5.11
N ALA A 121 -12.69 8.67 5.12
CA ALA A 121 -14.06 8.63 5.64
C ALA A 121 -14.10 8.39 7.15
N VAL A 122 -14.93 9.11 7.92
CA VAL A 122 -15.06 8.91 9.38
C VAL A 122 -15.31 7.44 9.74
N HIS A 123 -16.17 6.77 8.98
CA HIS A 123 -16.44 5.34 9.10
C HIS A 123 -15.87 4.59 7.90
N ILE A 124 -15.15 3.50 8.16
CA ILE A 124 -14.63 2.63 7.10
C ILE A 124 -15.62 1.50 6.83
N SER A 125 -15.86 1.22 5.54
CA SER A 125 -16.59 0.03 5.12
C SER A 125 -15.64 -1.18 5.14
N SER A 126 -16.20 -2.38 5.30
CA SER A 126 -15.46 -3.63 5.10
C SER A 126 -15.52 -4.11 3.64
N GLN A 127 -15.86 -3.23 2.70
CA GLN A 127 -15.94 -3.55 1.28
C GLN A 127 -14.80 -2.86 0.55
N TRP A 128 -14.16 -3.57 -0.38
CA TRP A 128 -13.12 -2.99 -1.20
C TRP A 128 -13.75 -2.17 -2.30
N ASP A 129 -13.14 -1.03 -2.60
CA ASP A 129 -13.53 -0.16 -3.70
C ASP A 129 -12.30 0.33 -4.45
N PHE A 130 -12.51 0.71 -5.71
CA PHE A 130 -11.49 1.32 -6.56
C PHE A 130 -11.69 2.83 -6.70
N HIS A 131 -12.49 3.47 -5.83
CA HIS A 131 -12.82 4.90 -5.94
C HIS A 131 -11.59 5.81 -5.83
N VAL A 132 -10.47 5.30 -5.30
CA VAL A 132 -9.19 6.01 -5.37
C VAL A 132 -8.81 6.34 -6.82
N PHE A 133 -9.12 5.48 -7.79
CA PHE A 133 -8.78 5.68 -9.20
C PHE A 133 -9.69 6.70 -9.89
N ASP A 134 -10.94 6.86 -9.44
CA ASP A 134 -11.87 7.88 -9.96
C ASP A 134 -11.36 9.31 -9.75
N HIS A 135 -10.49 9.49 -8.75
CA HIS A 135 -9.87 10.77 -8.42
C HIS A 135 -8.49 10.97 -9.07
N LEU A 136 -7.93 9.96 -9.73
CA LEU A 136 -6.66 10.09 -10.44
C LEU A 136 -6.89 10.66 -11.85
N GLY A 137 -6.55 11.93 -12.06
CA GLY A 137 -6.47 12.48 -13.42
C GLY A 137 -5.39 11.79 -14.25
N GLU A 138 -5.63 11.63 -15.56
CA GLU A 138 -4.66 11.13 -16.56
C GLU A 138 -3.87 9.87 -16.13
N CYS A 139 -4.56 8.87 -15.58
CA CYS A 139 -3.92 7.62 -15.09
C CYS A 139 -4.13 6.41 -16.00
N THR A 140 -4.81 6.58 -17.13
CA THR A 140 -5.08 5.49 -18.08
C THR A 140 -3.86 5.20 -18.93
N ILE A 141 -3.49 3.92 -19.04
CA ILE A 141 -2.37 3.45 -19.84
C ILE A 141 -2.76 2.28 -20.73
N THR A 142 -2.00 2.07 -21.79
CA THR A 142 -2.03 0.92 -22.70
C THR A 142 -1.00 -0.13 -22.27
N SER A 143 -1.10 -1.34 -22.84
CA SER A 143 -0.10 -2.39 -22.59
C SER A 143 1.31 -1.97 -23.02
N LYS A 144 1.44 -1.16 -24.08
CA LYS A 144 2.74 -0.65 -24.54
C LYS A 144 3.35 0.36 -23.56
N GLU A 145 2.53 1.20 -22.95
CA GLU A 145 2.99 2.13 -21.91
C GLU A 145 3.34 1.36 -20.64
N LEU A 146 2.57 0.32 -20.29
CA LEU A 146 2.91 -0.54 -19.15
C LEU A 146 4.28 -1.20 -19.33
N THR A 147 4.63 -1.72 -20.51
CA THR A 147 5.97 -2.31 -20.71
C THR A 147 7.08 -1.28 -20.51
N GLN A 148 6.89 -0.05 -20.96
CA GLN A 148 7.85 1.04 -20.76
C GLN A 148 7.97 1.44 -19.27
N ILE A 149 6.83 1.55 -18.58
CA ILE A 149 6.77 1.93 -17.16
C ILE A 149 7.35 0.82 -16.27
N ALA A 150 7.13 -0.44 -16.63
CA ALA A 150 7.54 -1.61 -15.85
C ALA A 150 8.96 -2.12 -16.18
N THR A 151 9.69 -1.44 -17.06
CA THR A 151 11.10 -1.77 -17.34
C THR A 151 11.98 -1.26 -16.20
N VAL A 152 12.80 -2.15 -15.63
CA VAL A 152 13.72 -1.82 -14.53
C VAL A 152 14.83 -0.90 -15.04
N LYS A 153 15.15 0.11 -14.25
CA LYS A 153 16.24 1.05 -14.48
C LYS A 153 17.07 1.21 -13.22
N GLU A 154 18.39 1.29 -13.36
CA GLU A 154 19.32 1.38 -12.23
C GLU A 154 19.30 2.75 -11.55
N ASP A 155 18.95 3.82 -12.27
CA ASP A 155 19.03 5.21 -11.82
C ASP A 155 17.65 5.85 -11.54
N GLU A 156 16.63 5.03 -11.25
CA GLU A 156 15.26 5.51 -11.09
C GLU A 156 14.96 6.10 -9.70
N ALA A 157 14.45 7.33 -9.68
CA ALA A 157 13.93 7.98 -8.49
C ALA A 157 12.75 7.20 -7.90
N TRP A 158 12.65 7.18 -6.56
CA TRP A 158 11.56 6.45 -5.90
C TRP A 158 10.21 7.08 -6.23
N SER A 159 9.30 6.28 -6.77
CA SER A 159 7.97 6.73 -7.13
C SER A 159 6.95 5.62 -6.95
N ILE A 160 5.73 5.99 -6.59
CA ILE A 160 4.61 5.07 -6.44
C ILE A 160 3.39 5.74 -7.05
N ASN A 161 2.80 5.11 -8.07
CA ASN A 161 1.68 5.67 -8.81
C ASN A 161 0.60 4.62 -9.09
N GLY A 162 -0.64 5.08 -9.20
CA GLY A 162 -1.77 4.26 -9.63
C GLY A 162 -2.03 4.45 -11.12
N TYR A 163 -2.39 3.36 -11.81
CA TYR A 163 -2.74 3.36 -13.22
C TYR A 163 -3.98 2.51 -13.48
N ILE A 164 -4.75 2.89 -14.50
CA ILE A 164 -5.83 2.11 -15.07
C ILE A 164 -5.34 1.56 -16.40
N LEU A 165 -5.04 0.28 -16.48
CA LEU A 165 -4.67 -0.37 -17.72
C LEU A 165 -5.92 -0.71 -18.52
N THR A 166 -5.99 -0.19 -19.75
CA THR A 166 -7.03 -0.55 -20.71
C THR A 166 -6.57 -1.69 -21.59
N MET A 167 -7.37 -2.76 -21.64
CA MET A 167 -7.12 -3.92 -22.49
C MET A 167 -8.38 -4.24 -23.30
N LYS A 168 -8.20 -4.54 -24.59
CA LYS A 168 -9.33 -4.82 -25.48
C LYS A 168 -10.11 -6.03 -24.98
N GLY A 169 -11.41 -5.85 -24.72
CA GLY A 169 -12.31 -6.92 -24.29
C GLY A 169 -12.16 -7.32 -22.81
N GLN A 170 -11.44 -6.53 -22.01
CA GLN A 170 -11.41 -6.67 -20.55
C GLN A 170 -11.96 -5.42 -19.88
N GLY A 171 -12.46 -5.59 -18.66
CA GLY A 171 -12.75 -4.46 -17.79
C GLY A 171 -11.47 -3.76 -17.34
N ASP A 172 -11.64 -2.65 -16.62
CA ASP A 172 -10.53 -1.85 -16.11
C ASP A 172 -9.61 -2.67 -15.20
N VAL A 173 -8.30 -2.56 -15.44
CA VAL A 173 -7.27 -3.23 -14.65
C VAL A 173 -6.52 -2.21 -13.81
N TYR A 174 -6.73 -2.24 -12.50
CA TYR A 174 -6.16 -1.28 -11.57
C TYR A 174 -4.79 -1.74 -11.06
N LEU A 175 -3.78 -0.91 -11.30
CA LEU A 175 -2.39 -1.20 -10.98
C LEU A 175 -1.83 -0.14 -10.03
N ARG A 176 -1.06 -0.57 -9.04
CA ARG A 176 -0.11 0.29 -8.31
C ARG A 176 1.29 -0.10 -8.76
N ILE A 177 2.05 0.86 -9.28
CA ILE A 177 3.43 0.61 -9.71
C ILE A 177 4.36 1.42 -8.82
N GLU A 178 5.27 0.72 -8.17
CA GLU A 178 6.36 1.28 -7.39
C GLU A 178 7.68 1.06 -8.11
N LYS A 179 8.44 2.13 -8.28
CA LYS A 179 9.74 2.13 -8.96
C LYS A 179 10.78 2.74 -8.05
N LYS A 180 11.97 2.17 -8.06
CA LYS A 180 13.17 2.65 -7.38
C LYS A 180 14.38 2.07 -8.10
N ALA A 181 15.56 2.65 -7.86
CA ALA A 181 16.82 2.15 -8.39
C ALA A 181 16.90 0.61 -8.36
N GLY A 182 17.00 0.02 -9.56
CA GLY A 182 17.19 -1.41 -9.77
C GLY A 182 15.97 -2.31 -9.50
N ILE A 183 14.80 -1.77 -9.12
CA ILE A 183 13.62 -2.57 -8.74
C ILE A 183 12.31 -1.93 -9.23
N VAL A 184 11.44 -2.76 -9.81
CA VAL A 184 10.05 -2.41 -10.12
C VAL A 184 9.10 -3.39 -9.45
N VAL A 185 8.05 -2.86 -8.84
CA VAL A 185 6.94 -3.60 -8.23
C VAL A 185 5.64 -3.19 -8.90
N VAL A 186 4.86 -4.17 -9.36
CA VAL A 186 3.53 -3.97 -9.94
C VAL A 186 2.53 -4.74 -9.09
N ASP A 187 1.68 -4.02 -8.35
CA ASP A 187 0.58 -4.61 -7.61
C ASP A 187 -0.68 -4.58 -8.49
N LEU A 188 -1.24 -5.75 -8.76
CA LEU A 188 -2.54 -5.92 -9.39
C LEU A 188 -3.62 -5.98 -8.32
N MET A 189 -4.55 -5.02 -8.36
CA MET A 189 -5.55 -4.84 -7.30
C MET A 189 -6.82 -5.64 -7.57
N ASN A 190 -7.24 -6.45 -6.58
CA ASN A 190 -8.43 -7.30 -6.60
C ASN A 190 -8.60 -8.07 -7.94
N PRO A 191 -7.64 -8.96 -8.24
CA PRO A 191 -7.50 -9.62 -9.54
C PRO A 191 -8.65 -10.61 -9.82
N SER A 192 -9.06 -10.69 -11.07
CA SER A 192 -9.70 -11.89 -11.62
C SER A 192 -8.64 -12.76 -12.30
N LYS A 193 -8.96 -14.03 -12.59
CA LYS A 193 -8.08 -14.89 -13.38
C LYS A 193 -7.71 -14.26 -14.72
N GLY A 194 -8.68 -13.66 -15.42
CA GLY A 194 -8.45 -13.02 -16.71
C GLY A 194 -7.50 -11.83 -16.63
N THR A 195 -7.62 -10.98 -15.60
CA THR A 195 -6.73 -9.83 -15.43
C THR A 195 -5.33 -10.27 -15.00
N PHE A 196 -5.21 -11.32 -14.17
CA PHE A 196 -3.93 -11.93 -13.84
C PHE A 196 -3.19 -12.47 -15.07
N ASP A 197 -3.87 -13.27 -15.91
CA ASP A 197 -3.28 -13.87 -17.12
C ASP A 197 -2.80 -12.79 -18.10
N SER A 198 -3.56 -11.69 -18.18
CA SER A 198 -3.29 -10.59 -19.11
C SER A 198 -2.11 -9.75 -18.66
N ILE A 199 -2.05 -9.39 -17.37
CA ILE A 199 -0.88 -8.70 -16.81
C ILE A 199 0.35 -9.59 -16.90
N SER A 200 0.24 -10.87 -16.56
CA SER A 200 1.34 -11.83 -16.67
C SER A 200 1.89 -11.89 -18.09
N SER A 201 1.02 -11.90 -19.10
CA SER A 201 1.42 -11.89 -20.51
C SER A 201 2.17 -10.62 -20.90
N VAL A 202 1.71 -9.45 -20.44
CA VAL A 202 2.40 -8.17 -20.69
C VAL A 202 3.78 -8.18 -20.02
N LEU A 203 3.87 -8.59 -18.74
CA LEU A 203 5.14 -8.60 -18.01
C LEU A 203 6.16 -9.59 -18.61
N LEU A 204 5.71 -10.78 -19.02
CA LEU A 204 6.55 -11.77 -19.71
C LEU A 204 7.09 -11.29 -21.05
N SER A 205 6.43 -10.32 -21.71
CA SER A 205 6.94 -9.70 -22.94
C SER A 205 8.14 -8.78 -22.71
N ILE A 206 8.35 -8.34 -21.47
CA ILE A 206 9.49 -7.52 -21.08
C ILE A 206 10.65 -8.46 -20.78
N ARG A 207 11.81 -8.26 -21.41
CA ARG A 207 13.00 -9.13 -21.31
C ARG A 207 13.69 -9.05 -19.94
N GLN A 208 13.00 -9.45 -18.88
CA GLN A 208 13.43 -9.39 -17.49
C GLN A 208 12.86 -10.58 -16.70
N ASN A 209 13.50 -10.94 -15.59
CA ASN A 209 12.94 -11.96 -14.69
C ASN A 209 11.86 -11.32 -13.82
N TRP A 210 10.67 -11.90 -13.84
CA TRP A 210 9.56 -11.53 -12.97
C TRP A 210 9.31 -12.60 -11.92
N TYR A 211 9.02 -12.15 -10.72
CA TYR A 211 8.56 -12.97 -9.62
C TYR A 211 7.23 -12.44 -9.13
N PHE A 212 6.40 -13.28 -8.54
CA PHE A 212 5.14 -12.84 -7.97
C PHE A 212 4.82 -13.53 -6.65
N LEU A 213 3.99 -12.87 -5.86
CA LEU A 213 3.43 -13.39 -4.63
C LEU A 213 2.02 -12.84 -4.41
N GLU A 214 1.28 -13.53 -3.56
CA GLU A 214 -0.06 -13.13 -3.14
C GLU A 214 0.00 -12.43 -1.79
N LEU A 215 -0.64 -11.27 -1.71
CA LEU A 215 -0.79 -10.50 -0.47
C LEU A 215 -2.26 -10.32 -0.12
N PRO A 216 -2.69 -10.61 1.12
CA PRO A 216 -4.02 -10.27 1.56
C PRO A 216 -4.18 -8.75 1.65
N SER A 217 -5.35 -8.24 1.26
CA SER A 217 -5.76 -6.87 1.55
C SER A 217 -6.11 -6.71 3.03
N PHE A 218 -6.16 -5.47 3.51
CA PHE A 218 -6.81 -5.16 4.79
C PHE A 218 -8.31 -5.46 4.75
N VAL A 219 -8.93 -5.44 3.56
CA VAL A 219 -10.33 -5.80 3.41
C VAL A 219 -10.46 -7.33 3.24
N ILE A 220 -11.25 -7.94 4.12
CA ILE A 220 -11.47 -9.39 4.15
C ILE A 220 -12.03 -9.87 2.80
N GLY A 221 -11.48 -10.96 2.29
CA GLY A 221 -11.89 -11.56 1.02
C GLY A 221 -11.21 -10.98 -0.22
N HIS A 222 -10.38 -9.95 -0.06
CA HIS A 222 -9.63 -9.34 -1.17
C HIS A 222 -8.12 -9.60 -1.07
N MET A 223 -7.46 -9.65 -2.22
CA MET A 223 -6.03 -9.91 -2.35
C MET A 223 -5.39 -9.06 -3.45
N PHE A 224 -4.06 -9.01 -3.41
CA PHE A 224 -3.20 -8.41 -4.43
C PHE A 224 -2.29 -9.49 -5.01
N TYR A 225 -2.08 -9.46 -6.32
CA TYR A 225 -0.89 -10.07 -6.91
C TYR A 225 0.20 -9.02 -6.98
N VAL A 226 1.35 -9.30 -6.38
CA VAL A 226 2.50 -8.40 -6.41
C VAL A 226 3.54 -9.02 -7.32
N PHE A 227 3.79 -8.39 -8.46
CA PHE A 227 4.84 -8.75 -9.40
C PHE A 227 6.08 -7.89 -9.15
N ILE A 228 7.25 -8.50 -9.15
CA ILE A 228 8.50 -7.84 -8.81
C ILE A 228 9.57 -8.25 -9.82
N SER A 229 10.28 -7.26 -10.34
CA SER A 229 11.49 -7.46 -11.12
C SER A 229 12.61 -6.61 -10.54
N GLY A 230 13.85 -7.08 -10.69
CA GLY A 230 15.03 -6.35 -10.28
C GLY A 230 16.22 -6.65 -11.17
N ALA A 231 17.14 -5.69 -11.27
CA ALA A 231 18.36 -5.81 -12.07
C ALA A 231 19.30 -6.86 -11.48
N GLU A 232 19.49 -6.82 -10.15
CA GLU A 232 20.35 -7.74 -9.43
C GLU A 232 19.55 -8.73 -8.57
N GLN A 233 19.86 -10.02 -8.69
CA GLN A 233 19.14 -11.07 -7.95
C GLN A 233 19.32 -10.95 -6.43
N GLY A 234 20.50 -10.53 -5.96
CA GLY A 234 20.78 -10.35 -4.53
C GLY A 234 19.93 -9.22 -3.91
N GLU A 235 19.88 -8.06 -4.58
CA GLU A 235 19.07 -6.92 -4.16
C GLU A 235 17.58 -7.24 -4.18
N LEU A 236 17.11 -7.96 -5.21
CA LEU A 236 15.73 -8.41 -5.32
C LEU A 236 15.32 -9.33 -4.15
N ILE A 237 16.14 -10.33 -3.82
CA ILE A 237 15.86 -11.25 -2.70
C ILE A 237 15.84 -10.48 -1.38
N SER A 238 16.81 -9.57 -1.17
CA SER A 238 16.87 -8.72 0.03
C SER A 238 15.62 -7.85 0.16
N PHE A 239 15.19 -7.23 -0.95
CA PHE A 239 13.98 -6.42 -1.00
C PHE A 239 12.73 -7.23 -0.66
N ILE A 240 12.55 -8.41 -1.29
CA ILE A 240 11.38 -9.27 -1.05
C ILE A 240 11.31 -9.67 0.42
N LYS A 241 12.43 -10.13 1.01
CA LYS A 241 12.49 -10.50 2.43
C LYS A 241 12.16 -9.33 3.35
N SER A 242 12.69 -8.15 3.03
CA SER A 242 12.47 -6.93 3.84
C SER A 242 11.02 -6.46 3.81
N GLN A 243 10.40 -6.45 2.63
CA GLN A 243 9.04 -5.93 2.43
C GLN A 243 7.95 -6.95 2.73
N PHE A 244 8.16 -8.21 2.35
CA PHE A 244 7.11 -9.24 2.35
C PHE A 244 7.41 -10.40 3.29
N GLY A 245 8.55 -10.37 3.99
CA GLY A 245 8.95 -11.39 4.94
C GLY A 245 9.25 -12.74 4.28
N GLY A 246 8.88 -13.84 4.95
CA GLY A 246 9.08 -15.20 4.46
C GLY A 246 7.96 -15.74 3.56
N ARG A 247 7.16 -14.87 2.92
CA ARG A 247 6.05 -15.30 2.08
C ARG A 247 6.56 -16.07 0.84
N PRO A 248 5.84 -17.12 0.39
CA PRO A 248 6.18 -17.80 -0.85
C PRO A 248 6.21 -16.81 -2.02
N CYS A 249 7.27 -16.91 -2.82
CA CYS A 249 7.48 -16.11 -4.01
C CYS A 249 7.80 -17.03 -5.17
N PHE A 250 7.12 -16.84 -6.30
CA PHE A 250 7.17 -17.74 -7.45
C PHE A 250 7.77 -17.03 -8.64
N LYS A 251 8.61 -17.71 -9.40
CA LYS A 251 9.08 -17.18 -10.69
C LYS A 251 7.91 -17.19 -11.67
N LEU A 252 7.68 -16.07 -12.35
CA LEU A 252 6.71 -16.00 -13.44
C LEU A 252 7.34 -16.66 -14.67
N THR A 253 6.93 -17.89 -14.97
CA THR A 253 7.54 -18.71 -16.03
C THR A 253 6.62 -18.92 -17.23
N THR A 254 5.31 -18.94 -17.03
CA THR A 254 4.22 -18.98 -18.04
C THR A 254 2.87 -18.72 -17.34
N ILE A 255 1.79 -18.53 -18.10
CA ILE A 255 0.42 -18.31 -17.59
C ILE A 255 0.09 -19.38 -16.53
N TYR A 256 -0.05 -18.95 -15.28
CA TYR A 256 -0.33 -19.84 -14.16
C TYR A 256 -1.75 -20.37 -14.31
N SER A 257 -1.90 -21.59 -14.85
CA SER A 257 -3.18 -22.30 -14.86
C SER A 257 -3.48 -22.85 -13.46
N GLY A 258 -3.65 -21.95 -12.50
CA GLY A 258 -3.98 -22.30 -11.12
C GLY A 258 -5.28 -23.08 -11.06
N SER A 259 -5.16 -24.40 -10.99
CA SER A 259 -6.20 -25.32 -10.54
C SER A 259 -5.65 -25.95 -9.27
N LYS A 260 -6.26 -25.63 -8.14
CA LYS A 260 -6.28 -26.50 -6.96
C LYS A 260 -7.72 -26.89 -6.71
#